data_AF-A0A7C4T1E8-F1
#
_entry.id   AF-A0A7C4T1E8-F1
#
_cell.length_a   1.000
_cell.length_b   1.000
_cell.length_c   1.000
_cell.angle_alpha   90.00
_cell.angle_beta   90.00
_cell.angle_gamma   90.00
#
_symmetry.space_group_name_H-M   'P 1'
#
loop_
_entity.id
_entity.type
_entity.pdbx_description
1 polymer ?
#
loop_
_entity_poly.entity_id
_entity_poly.type
_entity_poly.pdbx_seq_one_letter_code
_entity_poly.pdbx_strand_id
1 'polypeptide(L)'
;MKRLIKLLKYGIFASLLLVSCEDLEVENTDAPDRQKLFESTRDLRIFADNIYITYWQALHAAPYLNLQIATLTAADQLTASWYTFGCYDLSIEPRIPWNNSPNYEYRNLTYAFYSNMYTVIYMCNTIIKLLNEGKTISTDPNIQKGYYAMCYFLRGAALGNIGLTFDKAQIVSEYADLATLKFQPYNIVIDSAIASLQKAIDICDSTSFNLGNNIVNGVNLDNTLMARVCHSYIARFMVLGSRTKAENVAVDWESVLNHAKKGVTTDFGPQGDGHNRWFDEIARFITNQDNTQLFFAKVDNRLIHLLDPAYPARYWKNGHPVKVHSDKRVGEASSIDARLASDFEYTSAIRFYPERGTYHFSHYRYKRWEGIGTTGTGQMIDISKYENILYAIEAYAMLGELNTAISLLNYPFYPRKTRGQLPDIPSSADKRTVLEAIFYEREIDLLGQGYLIGFCDMRRRDMLQKGTPLHFPIPGNELQTLSMDYYTFGGVENADGINTSNGGWEE
;
A
#
# COMPACT_ATOMS: atom_id res chain seq x y z
N MET A 1 -67.38 44.93 -7.55
CA MET A 1 -65.91 45.03 -7.37
C MET A 1 -65.25 45.03 -8.76
N LYS A 2 -65.60 45.93 -9.69
CA LYS A 2 -65.15 47.35 -9.83
C LYS A 2 -63.63 47.45 -9.65
N ARG A 3 -62.87 47.24 -10.73
CA ARG A 3 -62.26 48.29 -11.59
C ARG A 3 -61.18 49.08 -10.85
N LEU A 4 -59.96 48.57 -10.91
CA LEU A 4 -58.64 49.23 -10.85
C LEU A 4 -57.69 48.04 -10.68
N ILE A 5 -57.03 47.51 -11.71
CA ILE A 5 -55.73 47.96 -12.19
C ILE A 5 -55.50 47.15 -13.47
N LYS A 6 -55.76 47.77 -14.62
CA LYS A 6 -55.41 47.23 -15.94
C LYS A 6 -54.69 48.36 -16.65
N LEU A 7 -53.48 48.07 -17.12
CA LEU A 7 -52.82 48.76 -18.22
C LEU A 7 -52.43 50.23 -17.96
N LEU A 8 -51.23 50.43 -17.43
CA LEU A 8 -50.37 51.48 -17.96
C LEU A 8 -49.11 50.80 -18.53
N LYS A 9 -49.15 50.59 -19.84
CA LYS A 9 -48.02 50.17 -20.65
C LYS A 9 -47.26 51.43 -21.10
N TYR A 10 -45.94 51.32 -21.06
CA TYR A 10 -44.92 52.09 -21.81
C TYR A 10 -44.51 53.48 -21.30
N GLY A 11 -43.23 53.55 -20.92
CA GLY A 11 -42.35 54.62 -21.37
C GLY A 11 -41.52 55.30 -20.28
N ILE A 12 -40.20 55.38 -20.56
CA ILE A 12 -39.17 56.24 -19.94
C ILE A 12 -38.30 55.51 -18.90
N PHE A 13 -37.19 54.91 -19.34
CA PHE A 13 -35.84 55.49 -19.46
C PHE A 13 -35.07 55.50 -18.13
N ALA A 14 -34.06 54.62 -18.07
CA ALA A 14 -32.75 54.71 -17.42
C ALA A 14 -32.58 55.39 -16.04
N SER A 15 -31.62 54.81 -15.31
CA SER A 15 -30.84 55.37 -14.18
C SER A 15 -31.46 55.26 -12.79
N LEU A 16 -31.07 54.19 -12.08
CA LEU A 16 -30.50 54.27 -10.73
C LEU A 16 -29.81 52.92 -10.44
N LEU A 17 -28.55 52.86 -10.89
CA LEU A 17 -27.54 52.02 -10.25
C LEU A 17 -27.32 52.58 -8.84
N LEU A 18 -27.08 51.64 -7.91
CA LEU A 18 -26.34 51.75 -6.64
C LEU A 18 -27.16 51.40 -5.38
N VAL A 19 -26.52 50.51 -4.63
CA VAL A 19 -26.69 50.12 -3.22
C VAL A 19 -27.50 48.84 -2.96
N SER A 20 -26.77 47.86 -2.42
CA SER A 20 -27.20 46.68 -1.65
C SER A 20 -27.09 45.31 -2.35
N CYS A 21 -25.86 44.82 -2.45
CA CYS A 21 -25.56 43.47 -1.95
C CYS A 21 -24.39 43.67 -0.98
N GLU A 22 -24.68 43.64 0.32
CA GLU A 22 -23.64 43.54 1.34
C GLU A 22 -22.76 42.34 1.04
N ASP A 23 -21.46 42.59 1.15
CA ASP A 23 -20.42 41.58 1.13
C ASP A 23 -20.54 40.79 2.45
N LEU A 24 -21.07 39.57 2.38
CA LEU A 24 -21.07 38.62 3.49
C LEU A 24 -19.77 37.82 3.48
N GLU A 25 -18.62 38.51 3.40
CA GLU A 25 -17.38 37.97 3.93
C GLU A 25 -17.43 38.13 5.45
N VAL A 26 -18.06 37.16 6.13
CA VAL A 26 -17.79 36.96 7.55
C VAL A 26 -16.34 36.48 7.61
N GLU A 27 -15.43 37.39 7.96
CA GLU A 27 -14.05 37.04 8.28
C GLU A 27 -14.08 35.93 9.34
N ASN A 28 -13.63 34.74 8.95
CA ASN A 28 -13.59 33.61 9.86
C ASN A 28 -12.45 33.85 10.86
N THR A 29 -12.75 34.54 11.96
CA THR A 29 -11.81 34.80 13.06
C THR A 29 -11.38 33.53 13.81
N ASP A 30 -12.08 32.41 13.57
CA ASP A 30 -11.77 31.08 14.11
C ASP A 30 -10.97 30.21 13.13
N ALA A 31 -10.72 30.67 11.90
CA ALA A 31 -9.73 30.03 11.03
C ALA A 31 -8.36 30.26 11.68
N PRO A 32 -7.61 29.20 12.07
CA PRO A 32 -6.27 29.39 12.56
C PRO A 32 -5.49 30.16 11.51
N ASP A 33 -5.05 31.35 11.89
CA ASP A 33 -4.30 32.25 11.03
C ASP A 33 -3.06 31.49 10.52
N ARG A 34 -3.08 31.15 9.23
CA ARG A 34 -2.04 30.32 8.59
C ARG A 34 -0.66 30.98 8.66
N GLN A 35 -0.59 32.30 8.83
CA GLN A 35 0.67 32.99 9.10
C GLN A 35 1.13 32.75 10.54
N LYS A 36 0.22 32.82 11.53
CA LYS A 36 0.55 32.61 12.96
C LYS A 36 0.90 31.17 13.32
N LEU A 37 0.33 30.17 12.63
CA LEU A 37 0.56 28.75 12.94
C LEU A 37 2.04 28.32 12.84
N PHE A 38 2.87 29.06 12.08
CA PHE A 38 4.29 28.76 11.90
C PHE A 38 5.22 29.91 12.36
N GLU A 39 4.70 30.82 13.20
CA GLU A 39 5.53 31.86 13.82
C GLU A 39 6.44 31.30 14.92
N SER A 40 6.00 30.24 15.62
CA SER A 40 6.77 29.61 16.68
C SER A 40 7.51 28.35 16.19
N THR A 41 8.77 28.18 16.60
CA THR A 41 9.55 26.95 16.38
C THR A 41 8.86 25.71 16.94
N ARG A 42 8.09 25.86 18.02
CA ARG A 42 7.37 24.77 18.66
C ARG A 42 6.26 24.24 17.76
N ASP A 43 5.43 25.12 17.20
CA ASP A 43 4.30 24.71 16.37
C ASP A 43 4.78 24.10 15.05
N LEU A 44 5.85 24.66 14.48
CA LEU A 44 6.52 24.08 13.31
C LEU A 44 7.07 22.67 13.59
N ARG A 45 7.70 22.46 14.76
CA ARG A 45 8.19 21.15 15.18
C ARG A 45 7.06 20.14 15.38
N ILE A 46 5.99 20.53 16.08
CA ILE A 46 4.82 19.66 16.28
C ILE A 46 4.21 19.27 14.93
N PHE A 47 4.09 20.23 14.00
CA PHE A 47 3.60 19.94 12.66
C PHE A 47 4.48 18.91 11.94
N ALA A 48 5.81 19.05 12.00
CA ALA A 48 6.74 18.11 11.40
C ALA A 48 6.71 16.72 12.07
N ASP A 49 6.66 16.66 13.40
CA ASP A 49 6.62 15.40 14.15
C ASP A 49 5.34 14.58 13.84
N ASN A 50 4.25 15.24 13.41
CA ASN A 50 3.01 14.57 13.04
C ASN A 50 3.03 13.96 11.62
N ILE A 51 4.00 14.26 10.76
CA ILE A 51 3.97 13.79 9.36
C ILE A 51 3.98 12.26 9.28
N TYR A 52 4.78 11.58 10.11
CA TYR A 52 4.87 10.13 10.05
C TYR A 52 3.56 9.46 10.48
N ILE A 53 2.86 9.96 11.51
CA ILE A 53 1.57 9.36 11.88
C ILE A 53 0.53 9.55 10.77
N THR A 54 0.54 10.69 10.08
CA THR A 54 -0.35 10.94 8.94
C THR A 54 -0.07 9.95 7.80
N TYR A 55 1.21 9.69 7.52
CA TYR A 55 1.62 8.66 6.57
C TYR A 55 1.19 7.25 7.00
N TRP A 56 1.46 6.88 8.25
CA TRP A 56 1.07 5.58 8.81
C TRP A 56 -0.44 5.36 8.71
N GLN A 57 -1.24 6.34 9.13
CA GLN A 57 -2.69 6.25 9.11
C GLN A 57 -3.27 6.21 7.69
N ALA A 58 -2.63 6.82 6.71
CA ALA A 58 -3.02 6.68 5.30
C ALA A 58 -2.97 5.22 4.82
N LEU A 59 -2.09 4.40 5.40
CA LEU A 59 -1.92 2.98 5.07
C LEU A 59 -2.68 2.04 6.03
N HIS A 60 -2.82 2.40 7.30
CA HIS A 60 -3.21 1.45 8.34
C HIS A 60 -4.48 1.82 9.13
N ALA A 61 -5.05 3.02 8.94
CA ALA A 61 -6.12 3.51 9.82
C ALA A 61 -7.49 2.85 9.60
N ALA A 62 -7.76 2.32 8.41
CA ALA A 62 -8.99 1.59 8.14
C ALA A 62 -8.90 0.81 6.81
N PRO A 63 -9.49 -0.39 6.74
CA PRO A 63 -9.43 -1.24 5.55
C PRO A 63 -10.24 -0.70 4.35
N TYR A 64 -11.13 0.27 4.58
CA TYR A 64 -11.96 0.91 3.53
C TYR A 64 -11.40 2.25 3.03
N LEU A 65 -10.22 2.65 3.50
CA LEU A 65 -9.58 3.91 3.12
C LEU A 65 -8.36 3.72 2.20
N ASN A 66 -7.97 2.48 1.91
CA ASN A 66 -6.92 2.15 0.96
C ASN A 66 -7.14 0.76 0.34
N LEU A 67 -6.41 0.47 -0.73
CA LEU A 67 -6.53 -0.74 -1.53
C LEU A 67 -5.84 -1.99 -0.96
N GLN A 68 -5.19 -1.93 0.20
CA GLN A 68 -4.30 -3.01 0.64
C GLN A 68 -5.03 -4.34 0.76
N ILE A 69 -6.17 -4.41 1.45
CA ILE A 69 -6.91 -5.68 1.59
C ILE A 69 -7.57 -6.10 0.27
N ALA A 70 -8.17 -5.16 -0.45
CA ALA A 70 -8.88 -5.45 -1.69
C ALA A 70 -7.95 -6.02 -2.78
N THR A 71 -6.69 -5.61 -2.78
CA THR A 71 -5.69 -6.14 -3.71
C THR A 71 -5.13 -7.49 -3.29
N LEU A 72 -5.21 -7.89 -2.01
CA LEU A 72 -4.94 -9.27 -1.59
C LEU A 72 -5.95 -10.25 -2.20
N THR A 73 -7.21 -9.83 -2.39
CA THR A 73 -8.22 -10.65 -3.09
C THR A 73 -8.07 -10.58 -4.61
N ALA A 74 -7.63 -9.45 -5.16
CA ALA A 74 -7.27 -9.36 -6.57
C ALA A 74 -6.10 -10.30 -6.95
N ALA A 75 -5.16 -10.48 -6.01
CA ALA A 75 -3.96 -11.31 -6.14
C ALA A 75 -4.16 -12.78 -5.74
N ASP A 76 -5.38 -13.19 -5.37
CA ASP A 76 -5.71 -14.52 -4.85
C ASP A 76 -4.76 -14.97 -3.72
N GLN A 77 -4.51 -14.06 -2.79
CA GLN A 77 -3.86 -14.36 -1.51
C GLN A 77 -4.92 -14.50 -0.40
N LEU A 78 -5.94 -13.65 -0.48
CA LEU A 78 -7.18 -13.76 0.28
C LEU A 78 -8.37 -13.95 -0.69
N THR A 79 -9.52 -14.31 -0.16
CA THR A 79 -10.78 -14.44 -0.89
C THR A 79 -11.94 -13.94 -0.04
N ALA A 80 -12.94 -13.29 -0.67
CA ALA A 80 -14.08 -12.72 0.03
C ALA A 80 -15.33 -12.70 -0.86
N SER A 81 -16.43 -13.31 -0.40
CA SER A 81 -17.73 -13.26 -1.09
C SER A 81 -18.65 -12.12 -0.61
N TRP A 82 -18.20 -11.29 0.33
CA TRP A 82 -18.99 -10.20 0.91
C TRP A 82 -18.68 -8.88 0.19
N TYR A 83 -19.72 -8.06 -0.02
CA TYR A 83 -19.57 -6.68 -0.46
C TYR A 83 -18.93 -5.88 0.67
N THR A 84 -17.61 -5.91 0.75
CA THR A 84 -16.86 -5.29 1.84
C THR A 84 -15.52 -4.86 1.29
N PHE A 85 -15.21 -3.58 1.46
CA PHE A 85 -13.91 -2.99 1.09
C PHE A 85 -13.49 -3.26 -0.36
N GLY A 86 -14.45 -3.32 -1.30
CA GLY A 86 -14.17 -3.62 -2.71
C GLY A 86 -13.55 -5.00 -2.99
N CYS A 87 -13.48 -5.88 -1.98
CA CYS A 87 -12.82 -7.19 -2.10
C CYS A 87 -13.56 -8.12 -3.06
N TYR A 88 -14.90 -8.14 -2.98
CA TYR A 88 -15.75 -8.88 -3.91
C TYR A 88 -15.52 -8.38 -5.34
N ASP A 89 -15.69 -7.08 -5.59
CA ASP A 89 -15.58 -6.49 -6.94
C ASP A 89 -14.21 -6.77 -7.61
N LEU A 90 -13.13 -6.79 -6.84
CA LEU A 90 -11.79 -7.15 -7.35
C LEU A 90 -11.51 -8.66 -7.45
N SER A 91 -12.38 -9.50 -6.88
CA SER A 91 -12.23 -10.97 -6.88
C SER A 91 -13.35 -11.71 -7.61
N ILE A 92 -14.31 -11.03 -8.24
CA ILE A 92 -15.33 -11.67 -9.10
C ILE A 92 -14.66 -12.37 -10.29
N GLU A 93 -15.21 -13.52 -10.67
CA GLU A 93 -14.82 -14.28 -11.86
C GLU A 93 -16.04 -14.50 -12.77
N PRO A 94 -15.98 -14.07 -14.06
CA PRO A 94 -14.89 -13.36 -14.72
C PRO A 94 -14.66 -11.94 -14.16
N ARG A 95 -13.40 -11.47 -14.17
CA ARG A 95 -13.03 -10.14 -13.68
C ARG A 95 -13.75 -9.04 -14.46
N ILE A 96 -14.21 -8.02 -13.75
CA ILE A 96 -14.90 -6.84 -14.29
C ILE A 96 -14.02 -5.57 -14.17
N PRO A 97 -14.29 -4.51 -14.95
CA PRO A 97 -13.59 -3.24 -14.78
C PRO A 97 -13.81 -2.64 -13.39
N TRP A 98 -12.79 -1.97 -12.86
CA TRP A 98 -12.89 -1.25 -11.60
C TRP A 98 -13.94 -0.13 -11.68
N ASN A 99 -14.76 0.01 -10.65
CA ASN A 99 -15.72 1.11 -10.58
C ASN A 99 -15.05 2.39 -10.07
N ASN A 100 -14.60 3.24 -10.99
CA ASN A 100 -13.98 4.54 -10.67
C ASN A 100 -15.00 5.68 -10.54
N SER A 101 -16.29 5.40 -10.38
CA SER A 101 -17.30 6.45 -10.21
C SER A 101 -17.12 7.19 -8.89
N PRO A 102 -17.27 8.53 -8.83
CA PRO A 102 -17.30 9.28 -7.58
C PRO A 102 -18.49 8.92 -6.68
N ASN A 103 -19.47 8.17 -7.19
CA ASN A 103 -20.63 7.66 -6.44
C ASN A 103 -20.49 6.18 -6.04
N TYR A 104 -19.36 5.53 -6.36
CA TYR A 104 -19.11 4.16 -5.93
C TYR A 104 -19.06 4.06 -4.41
N GLU A 105 -19.68 3.02 -3.86
CA GLU A 105 -19.75 2.78 -2.41
C GLU A 105 -18.35 2.73 -1.78
N TYR A 106 -17.41 2.05 -2.45
CA TYR A 106 -16.04 1.89 -1.98
C TYR A 106 -15.02 2.85 -2.64
N ARG A 107 -15.47 4.00 -3.17
CA ARG A 107 -14.60 5.02 -3.80
C ARG A 107 -13.43 5.47 -2.91
N ASN A 108 -13.59 5.43 -1.58
CA ASN A 108 -12.56 5.88 -0.65
C ASN A 108 -11.30 4.99 -0.66
N LEU A 109 -11.39 3.76 -1.16
CA LEU A 109 -10.22 2.90 -1.33
C LEU A 109 -9.14 3.55 -2.21
N THR A 110 -9.55 4.29 -3.24
CA THR A 110 -8.64 5.06 -4.10
C THR A 110 -8.58 6.52 -3.66
N TYR A 111 -9.73 7.17 -3.42
CA TYR A 111 -9.77 8.61 -3.15
C TYR A 111 -9.13 8.99 -1.81
N ALA A 112 -9.51 8.33 -0.71
CA ALA A 112 -8.97 8.70 0.61
C ALA A 112 -7.47 8.43 0.68
N PHE A 113 -7.02 7.28 0.15
CA PHE A 113 -5.60 6.98 0.01
C PHE A 113 -4.84 8.07 -0.77
N TYR A 114 -5.35 8.44 -1.96
CA TYR A 114 -4.76 9.48 -2.80
C TYR A 114 -4.67 10.82 -2.03
N SER A 115 -5.78 11.32 -1.49
CA SER A 115 -5.81 12.59 -0.75
C SER A 115 -4.94 12.58 0.51
N ASN A 116 -4.90 11.47 1.26
CA ASN A 116 -4.06 11.34 2.45
C ASN A 116 -2.58 11.34 2.10
N MET A 117 -2.16 10.67 1.01
CA MET A 117 -0.78 10.72 0.54
C MET A 117 -0.38 12.12 0.04
N TYR A 118 -1.26 12.84 -0.65
CA TYR A 118 -1.02 14.25 -0.99
C TYR A 118 -0.98 15.16 0.23
N THR A 119 -1.70 14.82 1.31
CA THR A 119 -1.57 15.52 2.60
C THR A 119 -0.16 15.35 3.18
N VAL A 120 0.39 14.13 3.17
CA VAL A 120 1.78 13.88 3.59
C VAL A 120 2.77 14.70 2.76
N ILE A 121 2.62 14.68 1.42
CA ILE A 121 3.47 15.44 0.50
C ILE A 121 3.38 16.95 0.78
N TYR A 122 2.17 17.47 0.99
CA TYR A 122 1.93 18.86 1.34
C TYR A 122 2.64 19.25 2.64
N MET A 123 2.52 18.44 3.70
CA MET A 123 3.19 18.71 4.98
C MET A 123 4.72 18.71 4.82
N CYS A 124 5.27 17.74 4.11
CA CYS A 124 6.72 17.66 3.83
C CYS A 124 7.20 18.90 3.05
N ASN A 125 6.50 19.25 1.98
CA ASN A 125 6.84 20.40 1.14
C ASN A 125 6.72 21.72 1.91
N THR A 126 5.74 21.84 2.81
CA THR A 126 5.58 23.01 3.68
C THR A 126 6.80 23.17 4.60
N ILE A 127 7.23 22.10 5.28
CA ILE A 127 8.44 22.15 6.12
C ILE A 127 9.68 22.48 5.28
N ILE A 128 9.90 21.77 4.16
CA ILE A 128 11.06 22.00 3.29
C ILE A 128 11.10 23.47 2.84
N LYS A 129 9.97 24.02 2.38
CA LYS A 129 9.87 25.41 1.96
C LYS A 129 10.23 26.38 3.09
N LEU A 130 9.61 26.24 4.26
CA LEU A 130 9.83 27.14 5.39
C LEU A 130 11.29 27.10 5.88
N LEU A 131 11.90 25.91 5.91
CA LEU A 131 13.31 25.78 6.27
C LEU A 131 14.23 26.42 5.21
N ASN A 132 13.91 26.30 3.92
CA ASN A 132 14.65 26.95 2.84
C ASN A 132 14.52 28.49 2.91
N GLU A 133 13.39 29.00 3.39
CA GLU A 133 13.13 30.43 3.65
C GLU A 133 13.76 30.93 4.96
N GLY A 134 14.54 30.08 5.66
CA GLY A 134 15.31 30.45 6.84
C GLY A 134 14.57 30.30 8.18
N LYS A 135 13.40 29.66 8.21
CA LYS A 135 12.76 29.30 9.48
C LYS A 135 13.56 28.22 10.21
N THR A 136 13.50 28.24 11.53
CA THR A 136 14.25 27.34 12.41
C THR A 136 13.29 26.43 13.16
N ILE A 137 13.42 25.12 12.94
CA ILE A 137 12.68 24.06 13.66
C ILE A 137 13.46 23.52 14.88
N SER A 138 14.77 23.74 14.90
CA SER A 138 15.64 23.44 16.03
C SER A 138 16.86 24.35 15.99
N THR A 139 17.30 24.83 17.16
CA THR A 139 18.55 25.59 17.27
C THR A 139 19.80 24.73 17.05
N ASP A 140 19.66 23.40 17.08
CA ASP A 140 20.71 22.47 16.69
C ASP A 140 20.70 22.29 15.15
N PRO A 141 21.76 22.71 14.43
CA PRO A 141 21.83 22.60 12.98
C PRO A 141 21.73 21.16 12.46
N ASN A 142 22.19 20.17 13.22
CA ASN A 142 22.13 18.77 12.83
C ASN A 142 20.71 18.23 12.94
N ILE A 143 19.99 18.60 14.00
CA ILE A 143 18.57 18.24 14.16
C ILE A 143 17.72 18.94 13.10
N GLN A 144 18.02 20.20 12.76
CA GLN A 144 17.36 20.88 11.65
C GLN A 144 17.55 20.15 10.31
N LYS A 145 18.77 19.67 10.02
CA LYS A 145 19.02 18.78 8.86
C LYS A 145 18.29 17.44 8.97
N GLY A 146 18.18 16.88 10.17
CA GLY A 146 17.37 15.68 10.40
C GLY A 146 15.90 15.85 9.98
N TYR A 147 15.30 17.01 10.22
CA TYR A 147 13.94 17.29 9.74
C TYR A 147 13.86 17.43 8.21
N TYR A 148 14.88 17.96 7.54
CA TYR A 148 14.94 17.90 6.07
C TYR A 148 14.98 16.45 5.57
N ALA A 149 15.86 15.62 6.15
CA ALA A 149 15.96 14.21 5.78
C ALA A 149 14.63 13.48 5.97
N MET A 150 13.96 13.70 7.11
CA MET A 150 12.64 13.12 7.39
C MET A 150 11.57 13.55 6.37
N CYS A 151 11.53 14.83 5.99
CA CYS A 151 10.54 15.32 5.02
C CYS A 151 10.80 14.75 3.62
N TYR A 152 12.07 14.64 3.21
CA TYR A 152 12.42 13.99 1.93
C TYR A 152 12.11 12.49 1.95
N PHE A 153 12.37 11.81 3.07
CA PHE A 153 11.99 10.42 3.28
C PHE A 153 10.48 10.23 3.10
N LEU A 154 9.66 10.94 3.87
CA LEU A 154 8.21 10.76 3.88
C LEU A 154 7.54 11.22 2.58
N ARG A 155 8.08 12.26 1.92
CA ARG A 155 7.65 12.65 0.57
C ARG A 155 7.94 11.55 -0.45
N GLY A 156 9.13 10.95 -0.37
CA GLY A 156 9.53 9.82 -1.21
C GLY A 156 8.63 8.60 -0.98
N ALA A 157 8.38 8.23 0.28
CA ALA A 157 7.51 7.12 0.62
C ALA A 157 6.06 7.33 0.11
N ALA A 158 5.49 8.52 0.30
CA ALA A 158 4.15 8.86 -0.17
C ALA A 158 4.05 8.83 -1.71
N LEU A 159 4.98 9.48 -2.43
CA LEU A 159 5.00 9.46 -3.90
C LEU A 159 5.21 8.05 -4.45
N GLY A 160 6.07 7.24 -3.83
CA GLY A 160 6.33 5.88 -4.28
C GLY A 160 5.08 5.00 -4.15
N ASN A 161 4.37 5.08 -3.02
CA ASN A 161 3.11 4.36 -2.85
C ASN A 161 2.03 4.84 -3.83
N ILE A 162 1.96 6.15 -4.14
CA ILE A 162 1.09 6.66 -5.21
C ILE A 162 1.45 6.02 -6.57
N GLY A 163 2.74 5.98 -6.91
CA GLY A 163 3.23 5.41 -8.16
C GLY A 163 3.01 3.89 -8.28
N LEU A 164 3.03 3.16 -7.17
CA LEU A 164 2.65 1.74 -7.14
C LEU A 164 1.16 1.53 -7.45
N THR A 165 0.31 2.44 -6.97
CA THR A 165 -1.15 2.30 -7.03
C THR A 165 -1.76 2.80 -8.34
N PHE A 166 -1.37 3.99 -8.82
CA PHE A 166 -2.11 4.71 -9.87
C PHE A 166 -1.42 4.72 -11.23
N ASP A 167 -2.16 4.84 -12.34
CA ASP A 167 -1.60 4.94 -13.70
C ASP A 167 -0.68 6.15 -13.88
N LYS A 168 -1.06 7.25 -13.25
CA LYS A 168 -0.35 8.53 -13.29
C LYS A 168 -0.71 9.36 -12.06
N ALA A 169 0.16 10.29 -11.72
CA ALA A 169 -0.05 11.22 -10.62
C ALA A 169 0.69 12.55 -10.86
N GLN A 170 0.34 13.58 -10.12
CA GLN A 170 1.04 14.86 -10.14
C GLN A 170 2.24 14.85 -9.18
N ILE A 171 3.39 15.35 -9.62
CA ILE A 171 4.59 15.45 -8.78
C ILE A 171 4.66 16.87 -8.19
N VAL A 172 4.26 17.02 -6.94
CA VAL A 172 4.22 18.32 -6.25
C VAL A 172 5.54 18.54 -5.49
N SER A 173 6.26 19.61 -5.83
CA SER A 173 7.42 20.10 -5.08
C SER A 173 7.05 21.31 -4.20
N GLU A 174 7.95 21.69 -3.31
CA GLU A 174 7.83 22.84 -2.42
C GLU A 174 7.68 24.20 -3.13
N TYR A 175 8.02 24.28 -4.42
CA TYR A 175 7.89 25.46 -5.26
C TYR A 175 6.98 25.23 -6.48
N ALA A 176 6.26 24.11 -6.52
CA ALA A 176 5.39 23.80 -7.65
C ALA A 176 4.26 24.83 -7.77
N ASP A 177 4.05 25.32 -8.99
CA ASP A 177 2.83 26.04 -9.33
C ASP A 177 1.69 25.05 -9.59
N LEU A 178 0.73 25.03 -8.66
CA LEU A 178 -0.40 24.11 -8.73
C LEU A 178 -1.30 24.37 -9.95
N ALA A 179 -1.31 25.59 -10.49
CA ALA A 179 -2.15 25.94 -11.64
C ALA A 179 -1.66 25.32 -12.96
N THR A 180 -0.39 24.93 -13.03
CA THR A 180 0.25 24.39 -14.26
C THR A 180 0.68 22.93 -14.12
N LEU A 181 0.32 22.28 -13.01
CA LEU A 181 0.79 20.95 -12.66
C LEU A 181 0.17 19.87 -13.55
N LYS A 182 1.02 19.08 -14.21
CA LYS A 182 0.60 17.99 -15.12
C LYS A 182 0.74 16.63 -14.47
N PHE A 183 -0.16 15.72 -14.84
CA PHE A 183 -0.01 14.30 -14.52
C PHE A 183 1.19 13.70 -15.25
N GLN A 184 1.96 12.90 -14.52
CA GLN A 184 3.11 12.15 -15.02
C GLN A 184 2.82 10.65 -14.88
N PRO A 185 3.27 9.83 -15.85
CA PRO A 185 3.07 8.38 -15.77
C PRO A 185 3.77 7.80 -14.54
N TYR A 186 3.25 6.68 -14.05
CA TYR A 186 3.64 6.07 -12.79
C TYR A 186 5.16 5.86 -12.61
N ASN A 187 5.88 5.49 -13.67
CA ASN A 187 7.31 5.24 -13.62
C ASN A 187 8.08 6.53 -13.30
N ILE A 188 7.68 7.66 -13.89
CA ILE A 188 8.26 8.98 -13.59
C ILE A 188 7.91 9.43 -12.17
N VAL A 189 6.73 9.06 -11.66
CA VAL A 189 6.34 9.30 -10.26
C VAL A 189 7.23 8.50 -9.30
N ILE A 190 7.49 7.22 -9.61
CA ILE A 190 8.40 6.36 -8.85
C ILE A 190 9.85 6.89 -8.91
N ASP A 191 10.33 7.34 -10.07
CA ASP A 191 11.66 7.95 -10.19
C ASP A 191 11.78 9.19 -9.32
N SER A 192 10.74 10.04 -9.26
CA SER A 192 10.70 11.20 -8.36
C SER A 192 10.63 10.82 -6.87
N ALA A 193 10.00 9.69 -6.55
CA ALA A 193 9.99 9.15 -5.20
C ALA A 193 11.41 8.72 -4.78
N ILE A 194 12.09 7.95 -5.64
CA ILE A 194 13.48 7.50 -5.44
C ILE A 194 14.42 8.70 -5.32
N ALA A 195 14.27 9.73 -6.15
CA ALA A 195 15.07 10.95 -6.05
C ALA A 195 14.87 11.69 -4.70
N SER A 196 13.66 11.70 -4.15
CA SER A 196 13.42 12.26 -2.81
C SER A 196 14.06 11.39 -1.72
N LEU A 197 13.96 10.06 -1.81
CA LEU A 197 14.63 9.15 -0.88
C LEU A 197 16.16 9.29 -0.92
N GLN A 198 16.74 9.48 -2.11
CA GLN A 198 18.18 9.71 -2.27
C GLN A 198 18.62 11.01 -1.58
N LYS A 199 17.85 12.10 -1.71
CA LYS A 199 18.12 13.34 -0.96
C LYS A 199 18.11 13.13 0.56
N ALA A 200 17.22 12.28 1.07
CA ALA A 200 17.20 11.94 2.49
C ALA A 200 18.47 11.16 2.90
N ILE A 201 18.90 10.18 2.08
CA ILE A 201 20.14 9.42 2.29
C ILE A 201 21.36 10.35 2.30
N ASP A 202 21.48 11.25 1.31
CA ASP A 202 22.60 12.19 1.22
C ASP A 202 22.75 13.06 2.48
N ILE A 203 21.63 13.48 3.07
CA ILE A 203 21.62 14.22 4.34
C ILE A 203 22.02 13.31 5.51
N CYS A 204 21.48 12.09 5.57
CA CYS A 204 21.79 11.14 6.63
C CYS A 204 23.27 10.70 6.65
N ASP A 205 23.88 10.56 5.47
CA ASP A 205 25.29 10.16 5.31
C ASP A 205 26.24 11.32 5.63
N SER A 206 25.81 12.56 5.41
CA SER A 206 26.63 13.76 5.65
C SER A 206 26.45 14.38 7.04
N THR A 207 25.40 14.01 7.78
CA THR A 207 25.03 14.65 9.04
C THR A 207 24.54 13.63 10.06
N SER A 208 25.19 13.58 11.22
CA SER A 208 24.73 12.79 12.37
C SER A 208 23.65 13.53 13.15
N PHE A 209 22.50 12.90 13.35
CA PHE A 209 21.38 13.45 14.13
C PHE A 209 20.56 12.32 14.75
N ASN A 210 19.77 12.66 15.77
CA ASN A 210 18.78 11.77 16.36
C ASN A 210 17.49 12.55 16.65
N LEU A 211 16.40 12.19 15.96
CA LEU A 211 15.09 12.84 16.13
C LEU A 211 14.27 12.27 17.30
N GLY A 212 14.80 11.27 18.01
CA GLY A 212 14.17 10.61 19.13
C GLY A 212 13.14 9.57 18.70
N ASN A 213 12.28 9.18 19.64
CA ASN A 213 11.34 8.05 19.51
C ASN A 213 9.86 8.45 19.49
N ASN A 214 9.57 9.75 19.37
CA ASN A 214 8.20 10.28 19.37
C ASN A 214 7.60 10.36 17.96
N ILE A 215 8.45 10.46 16.92
CA ILE A 215 8.02 10.59 15.53
C ILE A 215 7.48 9.25 15.02
N VAL A 216 8.25 8.18 15.24
CA VAL A 216 7.83 6.80 15.01
C VAL A 216 7.76 6.16 16.39
N ASN A 217 6.57 5.83 16.86
CA ASN A 217 6.37 5.42 18.25
C ASN A 217 7.27 4.25 18.64
N GLY A 218 8.09 4.44 19.68
CA GLY A 218 8.99 3.42 20.19
C GLY A 218 10.20 3.13 19.30
N VAL A 219 10.45 3.91 18.24
CA VAL A 219 11.59 3.74 17.33
C VAL A 219 12.47 4.99 17.40
N ASN A 220 13.69 4.83 17.88
CA ASN A 220 14.68 5.90 17.90
C ASN A 220 15.16 6.23 16.48
N LEU A 221 14.64 7.31 15.89
CA LEU A 221 14.88 7.69 14.51
C LEU A 221 16.15 8.54 14.37
N ASP A 222 17.29 7.88 14.27
CA ASP A 222 18.58 8.49 13.94
C ASP A 222 18.89 8.47 12.43
N ASN A 223 19.96 9.16 12.04
CA ASN A 223 20.40 9.25 10.66
C ASN A 223 20.72 7.87 10.04
N THR A 224 21.28 6.95 10.83
CA THR A 224 21.66 5.62 10.34
C THR A 224 20.44 4.77 10.03
N LEU A 225 19.47 4.73 10.96
CA LEU A 225 18.22 4.02 10.74
C LEU A 225 17.42 4.64 9.59
N MET A 226 17.33 5.97 9.53
CA MET A 226 16.60 6.65 8.46
C MET A 226 17.20 6.36 7.07
N ALA A 227 18.54 6.36 6.94
CA ALA A 227 19.20 5.98 5.70
C ALA A 227 18.88 4.53 5.30
N ARG A 228 18.92 3.59 6.25
CA ARG A 228 18.56 2.18 6.01
C ARG A 228 17.11 2.01 5.55
N VAL A 229 16.19 2.73 6.17
CA VAL A 229 14.77 2.73 5.77
C VAL A 229 14.61 3.27 4.35
N CYS A 230 15.26 4.38 4.02
CA CYS A 230 15.24 4.95 2.67
C CYS A 230 15.81 3.99 1.63
N HIS A 231 16.95 3.32 1.92
CA HIS A 231 17.51 2.30 1.04
C HIS A 231 16.53 1.14 0.80
N SER A 232 15.81 0.70 1.83
CA SER A 232 14.82 -0.38 1.72
C SER A 232 13.60 0.05 0.88
N TYR A 233 13.14 1.28 1.04
CA TYR A 233 12.08 1.85 0.19
C TYR A 233 12.50 1.97 -1.27
N ILE A 234 13.74 2.37 -1.56
CA ILE A 234 14.24 2.41 -2.94
C ILE A 234 14.22 0.99 -3.55
N ALA A 235 14.75 -0.02 -2.85
CA ALA A 235 14.70 -1.40 -3.33
C ALA A 235 13.25 -1.89 -3.55
N ARG A 236 12.33 -1.60 -2.62
CA ARG A 236 10.89 -1.87 -2.75
C ARG A 236 10.30 -1.24 -4.00
N PHE A 237 10.49 0.06 -4.21
CA PHE A 237 9.87 0.78 -5.33
C PHE A 237 10.47 0.39 -6.69
N MET A 238 11.77 0.07 -6.75
CA MET A 238 12.39 -0.44 -7.97
C MET A 238 11.81 -1.80 -8.39
N VAL A 239 11.62 -2.72 -7.43
CA VAL A 239 11.10 -4.06 -7.72
C VAL A 239 9.58 -4.03 -7.96
N LEU A 240 8.82 -3.47 -7.02
CA LEU A 240 7.36 -3.46 -7.06
C LEU A 240 6.78 -2.45 -8.06
N GLY A 241 7.60 -1.52 -8.55
CA GLY A 241 7.24 -0.56 -9.60
C GLY A 241 6.96 -1.22 -10.94
N SER A 242 7.57 -2.37 -11.23
CA SER A 242 7.28 -3.15 -12.42
C SER A 242 5.85 -3.71 -12.40
N ARG A 243 5.15 -3.58 -13.53
CA ARG A 243 3.75 -3.96 -13.72
C ARG A 243 3.56 -5.24 -14.50
N THR A 244 4.59 -5.65 -15.25
CA THR A 244 4.59 -6.86 -16.08
C THR A 244 5.89 -7.64 -15.91
N LYS A 245 5.91 -8.90 -16.35
CA LYS A 245 7.13 -9.71 -16.41
C LYS A 245 8.22 -9.07 -17.27
N ALA A 246 7.84 -8.42 -18.37
CA ALA A 246 8.77 -7.73 -19.26
C ALA A 246 9.46 -6.55 -18.55
N GLU A 247 8.69 -5.74 -17.82
CA GLU A 247 9.24 -4.65 -17.00
C GLU A 247 10.12 -5.19 -15.86
N ASN A 248 9.74 -6.30 -15.22
CA ASN A 248 10.53 -6.90 -14.15
C ASN A 248 11.91 -7.40 -14.61
N VAL A 249 12.00 -7.89 -15.85
CA VAL A 249 13.30 -8.26 -16.47
C VAL A 249 14.17 -7.03 -16.71
N ALA A 250 13.56 -5.85 -16.96
CA ALA A 250 14.26 -4.60 -17.23
C ALA A 250 14.66 -3.82 -15.97
N VAL A 251 14.26 -4.26 -14.77
CA VAL A 251 14.67 -3.66 -13.49
C VAL A 251 16.21 -3.67 -13.37
N ASP A 252 16.78 -2.57 -12.89
CA ASP A 252 18.20 -2.50 -12.54
C ASP A 252 18.47 -3.28 -11.25
N TRP A 253 18.71 -4.59 -11.42
CA TRP A 253 18.95 -5.51 -10.31
C TRP A 253 20.27 -5.26 -9.57
N GLU A 254 21.26 -4.63 -10.20
CA GLU A 254 22.50 -4.26 -9.52
C GLU A 254 22.24 -3.11 -8.52
N SER A 255 21.47 -2.11 -8.93
CA SER A 255 21.03 -1.05 -8.03
C SER A 255 20.12 -1.58 -6.92
N VAL A 256 19.15 -2.47 -7.23
CA VAL A 256 18.32 -3.14 -6.20
C VAL A 256 19.21 -3.83 -5.17
N LEU A 257 20.21 -4.59 -5.58
CA LEU A 257 21.15 -5.27 -4.68
C LEU A 257 21.92 -4.28 -3.80
N ASN A 258 22.42 -3.20 -4.39
CA ASN A 258 23.18 -2.17 -3.69
C ASN A 258 22.36 -1.47 -2.61
N HIS A 259 21.10 -1.15 -2.90
CA HIS A 259 20.18 -0.57 -1.92
C HIS A 259 19.76 -1.60 -0.86
N ALA A 260 19.36 -2.81 -1.25
CA ALA A 260 18.91 -3.84 -0.32
C ALA A 260 20.01 -4.23 0.70
N LYS A 261 21.28 -4.31 0.30
CA LYS A 261 22.42 -4.57 1.23
C LYS A 261 22.62 -3.47 2.26
N LYS A 262 22.20 -2.24 1.96
CA LYS A 262 22.25 -1.09 2.86
C LYS A 262 20.92 -0.86 3.60
N GLY A 263 19.93 -1.71 3.36
CA GLY A 263 18.59 -1.58 3.94
C GLY A 263 18.51 -1.91 5.43
N VAL A 264 17.28 -2.08 5.90
CA VAL A 264 16.95 -2.37 7.31
C VAL A 264 17.48 -3.73 7.75
N THR A 265 17.97 -3.79 8.98
CA THR A 265 18.54 -5.01 9.61
C THR A 265 17.66 -5.60 10.72
N THR A 266 16.59 -4.88 11.06
CA THR A 266 15.50 -5.22 11.98
C THR A 266 14.20 -4.71 11.35
N ASP A 267 13.06 -5.25 11.76
CA ASP A 267 11.77 -4.73 11.28
C ASP A 267 11.63 -3.25 11.64
N PHE A 268 11.10 -2.46 10.71
CA PHE A 268 10.85 -1.03 10.88
C PHE A 268 9.34 -0.77 10.90
N GLY A 269 8.89 -0.04 11.91
CA GLY A 269 7.51 0.38 12.10
C GLY A 269 7.23 0.73 13.56
N PRO A 270 6.12 1.42 13.84
CA PRO A 270 5.79 1.89 15.18
C PRO A 270 5.40 0.75 16.13
N GLN A 271 5.52 1.01 17.43
CA GLN A 271 4.91 0.19 18.48
C GLN A 271 3.43 0.54 18.63
N GLY A 272 2.58 -0.48 18.75
CA GLY A 272 1.16 -0.33 19.06
C GLY A 272 0.93 0.23 20.46
N ASP A 273 -0.06 1.11 20.59
CA ASP A 273 -0.39 1.84 21.83
C ASP A 273 -1.76 1.48 22.41
N GLY A 274 -2.30 0.31 22.07
CA GLY A 274 -3.59 -0.17 22.57
C GLY A 274 -4.77 0.41 21.80
N HIS A 275 -4.67 0.50 20.47
CA HIS A 275 -5.69 1.04 19.57
C HIS A 275 -6.01 2.53 19.77
N ASN A 276 -5.07 3.33 20.29
CA ASN A 276 -5.31 4.75 20.50
C ASN A 276 -4.91 5.56 19.26
N ARG A 277 -3.61 5.69 19.02
CA ARG A 277 -3.07 6.46 17.89
C ARG A 277 -2.26 5.58 16.95
N TRP A 278 -1.54 4.61 17.49
CA TRP A 278 -0.67 3.70 16.76
C TRP A 278 -1.31 2.32 16.71
N PHE A 279 -1.97 2.06 15.60
CA PHE A 279 -2.69 0.80 15.37
C PHE A 279 -2.62 0.40 13.90
N ASP A 280 -2.89 -0.88 13.64
CA ASP A 280 -2.93 -1.48 12.31
C ASP A 280 -4.25 -2.22 12.09
N GLU A 281 -5.21 -1.52 11.46
CA GLU A 281 -6.49 -2.12 11.13
C GLU A 281 -6.34 -3.17 10.04
N ILE A 282 -5.33 -3.08 9.17
CA ILE A 282 -5.12 -4.09 8.13
C ILE A 282 -4.82 -5.42 8.78
N ALA A 283 -3.84 -5.46 9.70
CA ALA A 283 -3.52 -6.64 10.49
C ALA A 283 -4.75 -7.19 11.24
N ARG A 284 -5.54 -6.31 11.88
CA ARG A 284 -6.75 -6.70 12.61
C ARG A 284 -7.80 -7.37 11.72
N PHE A 285 -8.03 -6.81 10.53
CA PHE A 285 -9.07 -7.29 9.62
C PHE A 285 -8.65 -8.59 8.90
N ILE A 286 -7.40 -8.73 8.47
CA ILE A 286 -6.94 -9.95 7.79
C ILE A 286 -6.88 -11.17 8.72
N THR A 287 -6.76 -10.97 10.04
CA THR A 287 -6.74 -12.07 11.02
C THR A 287 -8.06 -12.29 11.74
N ASN A 288 -9.15 -11.74 11.22
CA ASN A 288 -10.41 -11.79 11.94
C ASN A 288 -10.93 -13.22 12.10
N GLN A 289 -11.52 -13.52 13.27
CA GLN A 289 -11.98 -14.86 13.63
C GLN A 289 -13.38 -15.17 13.10
N ASP A 290 -13.57 -16.43 12.69
CA ASP A 290 -14.86 -16.99 12.33
C ASP A 290 -15.83 -16.92 13.52
N ASN A 291 -17.00 -16.27 13.33
CA ASN A 291 -18.08 -15.99 14.33
C ASN A 291 -18.20 -14.56 14.83
N THR A 292 -17.31 -13.65 14.47
CA THR A 292 -17.55 -12.22 14.72
C THR A 292 -18.39 -11.63 13.58
N GLN A 293 -19.14 -10.55 13.84
CA GLN A 293 -19.90 -9.81 12.82
C GLN A 293 -19.00 -9.15 11.75
N LEU A 294 -17.68 -9.30 11.87
CA LEU A 294 -16.67 -8.63 11.06
C LEU A 294 -15.93 -9.60 10.12
N PHE A 295 -16.22 -10.91 10.13
CA PHE A 295 -15.48 -11.89 9.31
C PHE A 295 -15.82 -11.74 7.83
N PHE A 296 -14.90 -11.18 7.04
CA PHE A 296 -15.15 -10.84 5.63
C PHE A 296 -14.28 -11.59 4.61
N ALA A 297 -13.09 -12.10 4.99
CA ALA A 297 -12.15 -12.75 4.07
C ALA A 297 -11.54 -14.05 4.64
N LYS A 298 -11.28 -15.01 3.75
CA LYS A 298 -10.50 -16.25 3.98
C LYS A 298 -9.18 -16.17 3.22
N VAL A 299 -8.26 -17.08 3.49
CA VAL A 299 -7.05 -17.27 2.67
C VAL A 299 -7.42 -18.03 1.41
N ASP A 300 -6.96 -17.57 0.26
CA ASP A 300 -7.30 -18.20 -1.01
C ASP A 300 -6.74 -19.63 -1.11
N ASN A 301 -7.47 -20.52 -1.80
CA ASN A 301 -7.05 -21.90 -2.02
C ASN A 301 -5.71 -22.01 -2.76
N ARG A 302 -5.36 -21.04 -3.61
CA ARG A 302 -4.05 -20.94 -4.26
C ARG A 302 -2.91 -20.93 -3.24
N LEU A 303 -3.03 -20.12 -2.18
CA LEU A 303 -1.98 -20.01 -1.17
C LEU A 303 -1.87 -21.28 -0.32
N ILE A 304 -3.01 -21.94 -0.04
CA ILE A 304 -3.02 -23.24 0.63
C ILE A 304 -2.41 -24.33 -0.26
N HIS A 305 -2.66 -24.29 -1.57
CA HIS A 305 -2.02 -25.20 -2.53
C HIS A 305 -0.50 -25.00 -2.62
N LEU A 306 -0.01 -23.77 -2.46
CA LEU A 306 1.44 -23.53 -2.34
C LEU A 306 2.02 -24.24 -1.11
N LEU A 307 1.33 -24.19 0.04
CA LEU A 307 1.73 -24.88 1.26
C LEU A 307 1.57 -26.41 1.15
N ASP A 308 0.53 -26.88 0.47
CA ASP A 308 0.19 -28.29 0.30
C ASP A 308 -0.17 -28.57 -1.17
N PRO A 309 0.80 -29.02 -1.99
CA PRO A 309 0.58 -29.27 -3.41
C PRO A 309 -0.50 -30.31 -3.73
N ALA A 310 -0.91 -31.14 -2.77
CA ALA A 310 -2.02 -32.07 -2.95
C ALA A 310 -3.40 -31.42 -2.72
N TYR A 311 -3.45 -30.31 -1.98
CA TYR A 311 -4.66 -29.49 -1.81
C TYR A 311 -5.02 -28.82 -3.14
N PRO A 312 -6.29 -28.69 -3.54
CA PRO A 312 -6.60 -28.09 -4.84
C PRO A 312 -6.40 -26.56 -4.83
N ALA A 313 -5.76 -26.02 -5.88
CA ALA A 313 -5.53 -24.59 -6.05
C ALA A 313 -6.81 -23.76 -6.25
N ARG A 314 -7.89 -24.40 -6.70
CA ARG A 314 -9.25 -23.87 -6.70
C ARG A 314 -10.12 -24.67 -5.76
N TYR A 315 -11.16 -24.04 -5.23
CA TYR A 315 -12.15 -24.80 -4.50
C TYR A 315 -12.83 -25.84 -5.39
N TRP A 316 -13.27 -26.94 -4.79
CA TRP A 316 -13.91 -28.03 -5.51
C TRP A 316 -15.10 -27.53 -6.34
N LYS A 317 -15.09 -27.85 -7.64
CA LYS A 317 -16.07 -27.33 -8.62
C LYS A 317 -17.53 -27.60 -8.26
N ASN A 318 -17.80 -28.71 -7.56
CA ASN A 318 -19.14 -29.06 -7.10
C ASN A 318 -19.55 -28.35 -5.80
N GLY A 319 -18.71 -27.47 -5.25
CA GLY A 319 -18.94 -26.76 -3.99
C GLY A 319 -18.77 -27.62 -2.74
N HIS A 320 -18.32 -28.88 -2.88
CA HIS A 320 -18.19 -29.81 -1.77
C HIS A 320 -16.74 -30.22 -1.54
N PRO A 321 -16.19 -29.97 -0.35
CA PRO A 321 -14.81 -30.32 -0.05
C PRO A 321 -14.64 -31.84 0.03
N VAL A 322 -13.46 -32.32 -0.35
CA VAL A 322 -13.09 -33.73 -0.24
C VAL A 322 -12.01 -33.93 0.81
N LYS A 323 -11.81 -35.18 1.21
CA LYS A 323 -10.69 -35.55 2.07
C LYS A 323 -9.42 -35.63 1.21
N VAL A 324 -8.52 -34.65 1.36
CA VAL A 324 -7.24 -34.58 0.61
C VAL A 324 -6.23 -35.57 1.19
N HIS A 325 -6.12 -35.60 2.53
CA HIS A 325 -5.20 -36.48 3.26
C HIS A 325 -5.96 -37.44 4.16
N SER A 326 -5.55 -38.70 4.19
CA SER A 326 -6.28 -39.77 4.91
C SER A 326 -6.34 -39.56 6.43
N ASP A 327 -5.39 -38.85 7.01
CA ASP A 327 -5.29 -38.54 8.45
C ASP A 327 -5.94 -37.19 8.84
N LYS A 328 -6.37 -36.38 7.86
CA LYS A 328 -6.97 -35.06 8.09
C LYS A 328 -8.49 -35.08 7.98
N ARG A 329 -9.14 -33.97 8.36
CA ARG A 329 -10.57 -33.76 8.09
C ARG A 329 -10.80 -33.46 6.61
N VAL A 330 -12.07 -33.50 6.20
CA VAL A 330 -12.49 -33.04 4.87
C VAL A 330 -12.11 -31.57 4.71
N GLY A 331 -11.46 -31.21 3.60
CA GLY A 331 -11.05 -29.83 3.34
C GLY A 331 -9.83 -29.32 4.13
N GLU A 332 -9.15 -30.18 4.88
CA GLU A 332 -7.97 -29.85 5.67
C GLU A 332 -6.68 -30.26 4.95
N ALA A 333 -5.78 -29.30 4.79
CA ALA A 333 -4.46 -29.40 4.18
C ALA A 333 -3.40 -29.96 5.15
N SER A 334 -2.30 -30.44 4.59
CA SER A 334 -1.10 -30.89 5.32
C SER A 334 0.14 -30.36 4.63
N SER A 335 1.03 -29.71 5.39
CA SER A 335 2.25 -29.10 4.84
C SER A 335 3.48 -29.53 5.61
N ILE A 336 4.61 -29.61 4.90
CA ILE A 336 5.94 -29.67 5.51
C ILE A 336 6.39 -28.31 6.04
N ASP A 337 5.77 -27.22 5.58
CA ASP A 337 6.01 -25.89 6.08
C ASP A 337 5.27 -25.71 7.41
N ALA A 338 6.03 -25.54 8.50
CA ALA A 338 5.48 -25.37 9.83
C ALA A 338 4.59 -24.10 9.95
N ARG A 339 4.69 -23.14 9.01
CA ARG A 339 3.86 -21.94 8.97
C ARG A 339 2.39 -22.25 8.66
N LEU A 340 2.05 -23.36 8.01
CA LEU A 340 0.64 -23.77 7.88
C LEU A 340 -0.03 -23.88 9.26
N ALA A 341 0.69 -24.42 10.25
CA ALA A 341 0.18 -24.58 11.60
C ALA A 341 0.26 -23.30 12.44
N SER A 342 1.34 -22.50 12.29
CA SER A 342 1.55 -21.29 13.09
C SER A 342 0.76 -20.08 12.60
N ASP A 343 0.60 -19.92 11.29
CA ASP A 343 0.14 -18.68 10.67
C ASP A 343 -1.26 -18.79 10.08
N PHE A 344 -1.77 -20.00 9.88
CA PHE A 344 -3.08 -20.27 9.33
C PHE A 344 -3.95 -21.08 10.30
N GLU A 345 -5.27 -20.99 10.15
CA GLU A 345 -6.21 -21.80 10.91
C GLU A 345 -7.25 -22.43 9.99
N TYR A 346 -7.38 -23.76 10.10
CA TYR A 346 -8.45 -24.50 9.46
C TYR A 346 -9.77 -24.33 10.22
N THR A 347 -10.83 -24.10 9.46
CA THR A 347 -12.21 -24.01 9.94
C THR A 347 -13.11 -24.86 9.01
N SER A 348 -13.91 -25.76 9.58
CA SER A 348 -14.81 -26.60 8.78
C SER A 348 -15.99 -25.84 8.16
N ALA A 349 -16.34 -24.68 8.71
CA ALA A 349 -17.44 -23.86 8.24
C ALA A 349 -16.97 -22.90 7.14
N ILE A 350 -17.77 -22.80 6.07
CA ILE A 350 -17.64 -21.76 5.05
C ILE A 350 -18.90 -20.91 5.13
N ARG A 351 -18.73 -19.60 5.29
CA ARG A 351 -19.83 -18.64 5.48
C ARG A 351 -20.04 -17.76 4.25
N PHE A 352 -19.60 -18.25 3.10
CA PHE A 352 -19.75 -17.58 1.83
C PHE A 352 -20.94 -18.17 1.09
N TYR A 353 -21.61 -17.30 0.35
CA TYR A 353 -22.80 -17.63 -0.40
C TYR A 353 -22.42 -18.32 -1.72
N PRO A 354 -22.86 -19.56 -2.00
CA PRO A 354 -22.56 -20.25 -3.25
C PRO A 354 -22.98 -19.45 -4.50
N GLU A 355 -24.08 -18.69 -4.43
CA GLU A 355 -24.57 -17.84 -5.51
C GLU A 355 -23.62 -16.69 -5.88
N ARG A 356 -22.62 -16.39 -5.05
CA ARG A 356 -21.57 -15.40 -5.30
C ARG A 356 -20.27 -16.01 -5.83
N GLY A 357 -20.27 -17.31 -6.09
CA GLY A 357 -19.14 -18.03 -6.64
C GLY A 357 -18.46 -18.93 -5.62
N THR A 358 -18.44 -20.23 -5.90
CA THR A 358 -17.69 -21.20 -5.09
C THR A 358 -16.18 -21.05 -5.22
N TYR A 359 -15.69 -20.31 -6.21
CA TYR A 359 -14.28 -19.92 -6.32
C TYR A 359 -13.81 -19.08 -5.12
N HIS A 360 -14.73 -18.41 -4.40
CA HIS A 360 -14.37 -17.72 -3.16
C HIS A 360 -14.18 -18.64 -1.95
N PHE A 361 -14.58 -19.91 -2.03
CA PHE A 361 -14.64 -20.78 -0.87
C PHE A 361 -13.24 -21.19 -0.43
N SER A 362 -13.02 -21.18 0.89
CA SER A 362 -11.81 -21.70 1.51
C SER A 362 -12.08 -22.05 2.97
N HIS A 363 -11.37 -23.07 3.45
CA HIS A 363 -11.41 -23.52 4.84
C HIS A 363 -10.40 -22.80 5.73
N TYR A 364 -9.52 -21.96 5.19
CA TYR A 364 -8.42 -21.39 5.94
C TYR A 364 -8.59 -19.90 6.17
N ARG A 365 -8.29 -19.45 7.38
CA ARG A 365 -8.03 -18.03 7.65
C ARG A 365 -6.57 -17.81 8.02
N TYR A 366 -6.12 -16.58 7.89
CA TYR A 366 -4.82 -16.15 8.39
C TYR A 366 -4.95 -15.76 9.87
N LYS A 367 -3.95 -16.09 10.69
CA LYS A 367 -3.97 -15.82 12.15
C LYS A 367 -2.66 -15.26 12.72
N ARG A 368 -1.60 -15.11 11.91
CA ARG A 368 -0.26 -14.69 12.38
C ARG A 368 -0.29 -13.44 13.26
N TRP A 369 -1.13 -12.47 12.91
CA TRP A 369 -1.22 -11.16 13.57
C TRP A 369 -2.40 -11.00 14.55
N GLU A 370 -3.06 -12.10 14.96
CA GLU A 370 -4.21 -12.03 15.88
C GLU A 370 -3.86 -11.30 17.19
N GLY A 371 -2.61 -11.41 17.67
CA GLY A 371 -2.14 -10.70 18.86
C GLY A 371 -2.23 -9.17 18.72
N ILE A 372 -1.68 -8.62 17.64
CA ILE A 372 -1.75 -7.18 17.34
C ILE A 372 -3.20 -6.74 17.17
N GLY A 373 -4.01 -7.54 16.46
CA GLY A 373 -5.43 -7.24 16.27
C GLY A 373 -6.25 -7.22 17.56
N THR A 374 -5.87 -8.03 18.56
CA THR A 374 -6.60 -8.18 19.82
C THR A 374 -6.18 -7.14 20.86
N THR A 375 -4.89 -6.89 21.02
CA THR A 375 -4.38 -6.00 22.06
C THR A 375 -4.11 -4.59 21.56
N GLY A 376 -3.87 -4.42 20.27
CA GLY A 376 -3.40 -3.17 19.69
C GLY A 376 -1.99 -2.81 20.15
N THR A 377 -1.23 -3.78 20.67
CA THR A 377 0.12 -3.61 21.21
C THR A 377 1.12 -4.53 20.51
N GLY A 378 2.40 -4.15 20.57
CA GLY A 378 3.49 -4.86 19.90
C GLY A 378 4.00 -4.13 18.66
N GLN A 379 5.06 -4.65 18.06
CA GLN A 379 5.67 -4.03 16.90
C GLN A 379 4.77 -4.21 15.67
N MET A 380 4.35 -3.09 15.08
CA MET A 380 3.73 -3.06 13.76
C MET A 380 4.83 -2.88 12.71
N ILE A 381 4.62 -3.43 11.51
CA ILE A 381 5.67 -3.54 10.50
C ILE A 381 5.26 -2.77 9.24
N ASP A 382 6.02 -1.72 8.92
CA ASP A 382 5.99 -1.07 7.62
C ASP A 382 6.93 -1.80 6.65
N ILE A 383 8.20 -1.92 7.03
CA ILE A 383 9.22 -2.67 6.27
C ILE A 383 9.75 -3.79 7.14
N SER A 384 9.57 -5.03 6.68
CA SER A 384 10.21 -6.17 7.32
C SER A 384 11.68 -6.24 6.93
N LYS A 385 12.53 -6.66 7.89
CA LYS A 385 13.90 -7.10 7.61
C LYS A 385 13.91 -8.18 6.51
N TYR A 386 12.97 -9.12 6.57
CA TYR A 386 12.98 -10.25 5.64
C TYR A 386 12.52 -9.85 4.24
N GLU A 387 11.57 -8.92 4.13
CA GLU A 387 11.24 -8.30 2.83
C GLU A 387 12.49 -7.69 2.17
N ASN A 388 13.26 -6.89 2.91
CA ASN A 388 14.48 -6.26 2.38
C ASN A 388 15.55 -7.29 1.99
N ILE A 389 15.72 -8.35 2.78
CA ILE A 389 16.62 -9.46 2.46
C ILE A 389 16.17 -10.17 1.18
N LEU A 390 14.86 -10.42 1.00
CA LEU A 390 14.34 -11.07 -0.19
C LEU A 390 14.59 -10.25 -1.46
N TYR A 391 14.60 -8.92 -1.41
CA TYR A 391 15.05 -8.11 -2.55
C TYR A 391 16.52 -8.36 -2.91
N ALA A 392 17.41 -8.48 -1.91
CA ALA A 392 18.82 -8.81 -2.17
C ALA A 392 18.98 -10.22 -2.74
N ILE A 393 18.27 -11.21 -2.20
CA ILE A 393 18.31 -12.61 -2.69
C ILE A 393 17.79 -12.69 -4.13
N GLU A 394 16.68 -12.00 -4.42
CA GLU A 394 16.14 -11.92 -5.78
C GLU A 394 17.12 -11.25 -6.74
N ALA A 395 17.74 -10.15 -6.34
CA ALA A 395 18.74 -9.48 -7.14
C ALA A 395 19.94 -10.39 -7.48
N TYR A 396 20.46 -11.15 -6.51
CA TYR A 396 21.50 -12.16 -6.77
C TYR A 396 21.03 -13.19 -7.81
N ALA A 397 19.80 -13.72 -7.67
CA ALA A 397 19.27 -14.68 -8.62
C ALA A 397 19.10 -14.07 -10.03
N MET A 398 18.67 -12.82 -10.10
CA MET A 398 18.47 -12.09 -11.35
C MET A 398 19.79 -11.81 -12.08
N LEU A 399 20.85 -11.47 -11.33
CA LEU A 399 22.21 -11.27 -11.82
C LEU A 399 22.98 -12.57 -12.12
N GLY A 400 22.36 -13.74 -11.88
CA GLY A 400 22.96 -15.05 -12.17
C GLY A 400 23.84 -15.62 -11.05
N GLU A 401 23.90 -14.96 -9.89
CA GLU A 401 24.63 -15.41 -8.70
C GLU A 401 23.82 -16.44 -7.89
N LEU A 402 23.44 -17.55 -8.52
CA LEU A 402 22.52 -18.54 -7.94
C LEU A 402 23.06 -19.17 -6.65
N ASN A 403 24.37 -19.44 -6.57
CA ASN A 403 24.98 -20.02 -5.37
C ASN A 403 24.81 -19.11 -4.14
N THR A 404 24.94 -17.79 -4.32
CA THR A 404 24.75 -16.80 -3.26
C THR A 404 23.28 -16.76 -2.84
N ALA A 405 22.36 -16.72 -3.81
CA ALA A 405 20.92 -16.72 -3.54
C ALA A 405 20.48 -17.99 -2.79
N ILE A 406 20.92 -19.17 -3.22
CA ILE A 406 20.64 -20.46 -2.55
C ILE A 406 21.19 -20.48 -1.13
N SER A 407 22.44 -20.02 -0.93
CA SER A 407 23.06 -19.96 0.40
C SER A 407 22.26 -19.08 1.36
N LEU A 408 21.74 -17.94 0.88
CA LEU A 408 20.90 -17.05 1.67
C LEU A 408 19.51 -17.63 1.93
N LEU A 409 18.86 -18.27 0.95
CA LEU A 409 17.58 -18.97 1.17
C LEU A 409 17.70 -20.12 2.19
N ASN A 410 18.85 -20.79 2.21
CA ASN A 410 19.15 -21.85 3.18
C ASN A 410 19.72 -21.32 4.51
N TYR A 411 19.86 -19.99 4.67
CA TYR A 411 20.48 -19.43 5.85
C TYR A 411 19.65 -19.75 7.12
N PRO A 412 20.24 -20.38 8.14
CA PRO A 412 19.49 -20.99 9.25
C PRO A 412 18.74 -20.00 10.13
N PHE A 413 19.01 -18.70 10.02
CA PHE A 413 18.37 -17.65 10.81
C PHE A 413 17.27 -16.88 10.06
N TYR A 414 16.99 -17.20 8.79
CA TYR A 414 15.90 -16.57 8.04
C TYR A 414 14.57 -17.32 8.21
N PRO A 415 13.42 -16.63 8.12
CA PRO A 415 12.09 -17.21 8.32
C PRO A 415 11.81 -18.53 7.60
N ARG A 416 12.32 -18.72 6.38
CA ARG A 416 12.24 -20.01 5.66
C ARG A 416 12.69 -21.21 6.52
N LYS A 417 13.77 -21.02 7.27
CA LYS A 417 14.39 -22.05 8.12
C LYS A 417 13.88 -21.99 9.55
N THR A 418 13.80 -20.80 10.16
CA THR A 418 13.44 -20.64 11.58
C THR A 418 11.96 -20.85 11.84
N ARG A 419 11.09 -20.42 10.91
CA ARG A 419 9.63 -20.53 11.04
C ARG A 419 9.09 -21.64 10.15
N GLY A 420 9.50 -21.69 8.89
CA GLY A 420 9.01 -22.67 7.92
C GLY A 420 9.60 -24.07 8.10
N GLN A 421 10.78 -24.19 8.73
CA GLN A 421 11.49 -25.46 8.91
C GLN A 421 11.72 -26.23 7.59
N LEU A 422 11.76 -25.50 6.47
CA LEU A 422 11.80 -26.09 5.15
C LEU A 422 13.17 -26.74 4.86
N PRO A 423 13.22 -27.82 4.08
CA PRO A 423 14.48 -28.45 3.67
C PRO A 423 15.34 -27.50 2.85
N ASP A 424 16.64 -27.79 2.79
CA ASP A 424 17.55 -26.99 1.99
C ASP A 424 17.22 -27.12 0.50
N ILE A 425 17.30 -26.00 -0.21
CA ILE A 425 17.28 -25.97 -1.67
C ILE A 425 18.61 -26.58 -2.16
N PRO A 426 18.59 -27.57 -3.06
CA PRO A 426 19.81 -28.15 -3.60
C PRO A 426 20.72 -27.11 -4.24
N SER A 427 22.03 -27.23 -4.06
CA SER A 427 23.02 -26.34 -4.70
C SER A 427 22.99 -26.41 -6.24
N SER A 428 22.43 -27.47 -6.80
CA SER A 428 22.23 -27.64 -8.24
C SER A 428 20.91 -27.06 -8.76
N ALA A 429 20.13 -26.37 -7.93
CA ALA A 429 18.86 -25.78 -8.35
C ALA A 429 19.07 -24.72 -9.44
N ASP A 430 18.21 -24.75 -10.47
CA ASP A 430 18.26 -23.77 -11.55
C ASP A 430 17.65 -22.42 -11.12
N LYS A 431 17.82 -21.40 -11.97
CA LYS A 431 17.31 -20.05 -11.70
C LYS A 431 15.80 -20.05 -11.46
N ARG A 432 15.05 -20.90 -12.17
CA ARG A 432 13.59 -20.99 -12.04
C ARG A 432 13.20 -21.47 -10.64
N THR A 433 13.80 -22.56 -10.18
CA THR A 433 13.55 -23.13 -8.85
C THR A 433 13.93 -22.15 -7.74
N VAL A 434 15.04 -21.43 -7.90
CA VAL A 434 15.47 -20.39 -6.94
C VAL A 434 14.45 -19.24 -6.89
N LEU A 435 14.00 -18.74 -8.04
CA LEU A 435 12.98 -17.70 -8.10
C LEU A 435 11.65 -18.18 -7.53
N GLU A 436 11.20 -19.39 -7.85
CA GLU A 436 9.98 -19.99 -7.27
C GLU A 436 10.06 -20.05 -5.74
N ALA A 437 11.22 -20.41 -5.17
CA ALA A 437 11.43 -20.39 -3.72
C ALA A 437 11.42 -18.97 -3.12
N ILE A 438 11.99 -17.98 -3.80
CA ILE A 438 11.92 -16.57 -3.38
C ILE A 438 10.46 -16.12 -3.34
N PHE A 439 9.72 -16.37 -4.42
CA PHE A 439 8.31 -15.96 -4.53
C PHE A 439 7.43 -16.69 -3.53
N TYR A 440 7.69 -17.96 -3.26
CA TYR A 440 7.04 -18.70 -2.19
C TYR A 440 7.23 -18.00 -0.83
N GLU A 441 8.46 -17.60 -0.49
CA GLU A 441 8.73 -16.87 0.75
C GLU A 441 8.04 -15.50 0.80
N ARG A 442 7.97 -14.79 -0.34
CA ARG A 442 7.26 -13.51 -0.44
C ARG A 442 5.75 -13.69 -0.24
N GLU A 443 5.15 -14.74 -0.78
CA GLU A 443 3.72 -15.03 -0.65
C GLU A 443 3.34 -15.50 0.77
N ILE A 444 4.14 -16.38 1.37
CA ILE A 444 3.83 -16.98 2.67
C ILE A 444 4.25 -16.08 3.84
N ASP A 445 5.47 -15.54 3.82
CA ASP A 445 5.95 -14.77 4.97
C ASP A 445 5.48 -13.31 4.92
N LEU A 446 5.27 -12.72 3.75
CA LEU A 446 4.86 -11.31 3.63
C LEU A 446 3.35 -11.10 3.46
N LEU A 447 2.53 -12.14 3.67
CA LEU A 447 1.07 -12.03 3.55
C LEU A 447 0.51 -10.91 4.45
N GLY A 448 -0.12 -9.92 3.80
CA GLY A 448 -0.71 -8.76 4.45
C GLY A 448 0.29 -7.76 5.03
N GLN A 449 1.60 -7.96 4.83
CA GLN A 449 2.64 -7.04 5.25
C GLN A 449 3.02 -6.08 4.12
N GLY A 450 3.35 -4.84 4.50
CA GLY A 450 3.72 -3.79 3.55
C GLY A 450 2.60 -3.43 2.57
N TYR A 451 2.66 -2.23 2.03
CA TYR A 451 1.63 -1.78 1.12
C TYR A 451 1.78 -2.46 -0.26
N LEU A 452 0.71 -3.17 -0.69
CA LEU A 452 0.56 -3.82 -2.00
C LEU A 452 1.62 -4.85 -2.42
N ILE A 453 2.41 -5.41 -1.50
CA ILE A 453 3.51 -6.34 -1.83
C ILE A 453 3.04 -7.50 -2.71
N GLY A 454 2.07 -8.28 -2.23
CA GLY A 454 1.62 -9.47 -2.96
C GLY A 454 0.96 -9.18 -4.30
N PHE A 455 0.17 -8.11 -4.37
CA PHE A 455 -0.42 -7.65 -5.64
C PHE A 455 0.65 -7.23 -6.65
N CYS A 456 1.66 -6.47 -6.21
CA CYS A 456 2.76 -6.04 -7.06
C CYS A 456 3.65 -7.22 -7.49
N ASP A 457 3.89 -8.19 -6.60
CA ASP A 457 4.62 -9.41 -6.93
C ASP A 457 3.88 -10.27 -7.96
N MET A 458 2.55 -10.34 -7.87
CA MET A 458 1.75 -11.08 -8.84
C MET A 458 1.71 -10.38 -10.21
N ARG A 459 1.53 -9.05 -10.27
CA ARG A 459 1.49 -8.33 -11.56
C ARG A 459 2.83 -8.39 -12.29
N ARG A 460 3.94 -8.20 -11.59
CA ARG A 460 5.29 -8.20 -12.20
C ARG A 460 5.76 -9.57 -12.71
N ARG A 461 4.93 -10.60 -12.55
CA ARG A 461 5.11 -11.95 -13.05
C ARG A 461 4.06 -12.37 -14.08
N ASP A 462 3.15 -11.46 -14.43
CA ASP A 462 1.95 -11.72 -15.25
C ASP A 462 1.05 -12.81 -14.65
N MET A 463 0.95 -12.87 -13.31
CA MET A 463 0.23 -13.92 -12.58
C MET A 463 -1.10 -13.48 -11.97
N LEU A 464 -1.44 -12.20 -12.01
CA LEU A 464 -2.80 -11.74 -11.67
C LEU A 464 -3.80 -12.36 -12.64
N GLN A 465 -4.98 -12.77 -12.16
CA GLN A 465 -6.00 -13.33 -13.04
C GLN A 465 -6.34 -12.39 -14.19
N LYS A 466 -6.65 -12.97 -15.34
CA LYS A 466 -7.07 -12.25 -16.54
C LYS A 466 -8.21 -11.29 -16.25
N GLY A 467 -8.07 -10.05 -16.70
CA GLY A 467 -9.02 -8.96 -16.46
C GLY A 467 -8.80 -8.20 -15.15
N THR A 468 -7.83 -8.59 -14.31
CA THR A 468 -7.47 -7.80 -13.11
C THR A 468 -6.71 -6.53 -13.53
N PRO A 469 -7.08 -5.33 -13.03
CA PRO A 469 -6.30 -4.12 -13.31
C PRO A 469 -4.88 -4.26 -12.79
N LEU A 470 -3.87 -3.82 -13.55
CA LEU A 470 -2.46 -3.82 -13.10
C LEU A 470 -2.13 -2.57 -12.26
N HIS A 471 -3.04 -1.60 -12.26
CA HIS A 471 -2.98 -0.32 -11.55
C HIS A 471 -4.37 0.35 -11.60
N PHE A 472 -4.57 1.39 -10.80
CA PHE A 472 -5.84 2.09 -10.68
C PHE A 472 -5.81 3.43 -11.42
N PRO A 473 -6.94 3.92 -11.95
CA PRO A 473 -7.03 5.26 -12.53
C PRO A 473 -6.92 6.32 -11.42
N ILE A 474 -6.63 7.58 -11.79
CA ILE A 474 -6.84 8.73 -10.90
C ILE A 474 -8.26 8.61 -10.30
N PRO A 475 -8.43 8.78 -8.97
CA PRO A 475 -9.74 8.61 -8.35
C PRO A 475 -10.81 9.46 -9.02
N GLY A 476 -11.99 8.89 -9.27
CA GLY A 476 -13.09 9.61 -9.93
C GLY A 476 -13.45 10.93 -9.26
N ASN A 477 -13.37 11.01 -7.93
CA ASN A 477 -13.60 12.26 -7.19
C ASN A 477 -12.57 13.35 -7.53
N GLU A 478 -11.31 12.98 -7.78
CA GLU A 478 -10.27 13.91 -8.20
C GLU A 478 -10.49 14.34 -9.66
N LEU A 479 -10.81 13.39 -10.55
CA LEU A 479 -11.17 13.69 -11.94
C LEU A 479 -12.36 14.64 -12.04
N GLN A 480 -13.38 14.44 -11.20
CA GLN A 480 -14.54 15.32 -11.11
C GLN A 480 -14.13 16.73 -10.67
N THR A 481 -13.27 16.84 -9.66
CA THR A 481 -12.77 18.13 -9.15
C THR A 481 -11.98 18.88 -10.22
N LEU A 482 -11.17 18.17 -11.00
CA LEU A 482 -10.37 18.71 -12.10
C LEU A 482 -11.15 18.87 -13.41
N SER A 483 -12.45 18.53 -13.44
CA SER A 483 -13.29 18.53 -14.64
C SER A 483 -12.70 17.73 -15.81
N MET A 484 -12.11 16.57 -15.51
CA MET A 484 -11.55 15.61 -16.47
C MET A 484 -12.52 14.46 -16.74
N ASP A 485 -12.39 13.84 -17.92
CA ASP A 485 -13.16 12.65 -18.27
C ASP A 485 -12.84 11.47 -17.36
N TYR A 486 -13.87 10.71 -16.99
CA TYR A 486 -13.70 9.47 -16.23
C TYR A 486 -13.12 8.36 -17.10
N TYR A 487 -12.22 7.56 -16.52
CA TYR A 487 -11.66 6.36 -17.14
C TYR A 487 -11.41 5.29 -16.08
N THR A 488 -11.19 4.05 -16.53
CA THR A 488 -10.92 2.90 -15.66
C THR A 488 -10.10 1.81 -16.36
N PHE A 489 -9.70 0.80 -15.60
CA PHE A 489 -8.98 -0.39 -16.04
C PHE A 489 -9.65 -1.66 -15.50
N GLY A 490 -9.21 -2.83 -15.96
CA GLY A 490 -9.80 -4.11 -15.60
C GLY A 490 -10.89 -4.56 -16.58
N GLY A 491 -11.39 -5.76 -16.33
CA GLY A 491 -12.35 -6.45 -17.19
C GLY A 491 -11.67 -7.38 -18.20
N VAL A 492 -12.20 -8.59 -18.37
CA VAL A 492 -11.66 -9.57 -19.33
C VAL A 492 -11.63 -9.02 -20.77
N GLU A 493 -12.58 -8.16 -21.14
CA GLU A 493 -12.64 -7.53 -22.46
C GLU A 493 -11.46 -6.56 -22.72
N ASN A 494 -10.84 -6.02 -21.66
CA ASN A 494 -9.74 -5.06 -21.74
C ASN A 494 -8.37 -5.68 -21.40
N ALA A 495 -8.27 -7.02 -21.36
CA ALA A 495 -7.07 -7.76 -20.98
C ALA A 495 -5.94 -7.61 -22.01
N ASP A 496 -5.24 -6.48 -21.97
CA ASP A 496 -4.20 -6.05 -22.91
C ASP A 496 -2.77 -6.45 -22.51
N GLY A 497 -2.55 -6.88 -21.26
CA GLY A 497 -1.22 -7.18 -20.71
C GLY A 497 -0.37 -5.94 -20.42
N ILE A 498 -0.97 -4.74 -20.49
CA ILE A 498 -0.29 -3.45 -20.28
C ILE A 498 -0.93 -2.70 -19.11
N ASN A 499 -2.26 -2.55 -19.16
CA ASN A 499 -3.05 -1.90 -18.12
C ASN A 499 -3.92 -2.90 -17.35
N THR A 500 -4.28 -4.00 -18.00
CA THR A 500 -5.11 -5.05 -17.44
C THR A 500 -4.45 -6.40 -17.70
N SER A 501 -4.39 -7.26 -16.69
CA SER A 501 -3.77 -8.58 -16.80
C SER A 501 -4.40 -9.39 -17.94
N ASN A 502 -3.56 -9.95 -18.79
CA ASN A 502 -3.93 -10.91 -19.82
C ASN A 502 -3.44 -12.33 -19.52
N GLY A 503 -2.75 -12.53 -18.40
CA GLY A 503 -2.27 -13.82 -17.93
C GLY A 503 -3.10 -14.35 -16.75
N GLY A 504 -2.47 -15.16 -15.93
CA GLY A 504 -3.05 -15.72 -14.72
C GLY A 504 -2.15 -16.82 -14.19
N TRP A 505 -2.16 -17.03 -12.87
CA TRP A 505 -1.42 -18.14 -12.26
C TRP A 505 -1.93 -19.53 -12.66
N GLU A 506 -3.09 -19.60 -13.33
CA GLU A 506 -3.67 -20.82 -13.89
C GLU A 506 -3.23 -21.13 -15.34
N GLU A 507 -2.63 -20.17 -16.04
CA GLU A 507 -2.34 -20.25 -17.48
C GLU A 507 -0.94 -20.79 -17.82
#